data_AF-A0A7K7ZTT4-F1
#
_entry.id   AF-A0A7K7ZTT4-F1
#
_cell.length_a   1.000
_cell.length_b   1.000
_cell.length_c   1.000
_cell.angle_alpha   90.00
_cell.angle_beta   90.00
_cell.angle_gamma   90.00
#
_symmetry.space_group_name_H-M   'P 1'
#
loop_
_entity.id
_entity.type
_entity.pdbx_description
1 polymer ?
#
loop_
_entity_poly.entity_id
_entity_poly.type
_entity_poly.pdbx_seq_one_letter_code
_entity_poly.pdbx_strand_id
1 'polypeptide(L)'
;IVTHLMNSLTIAFSRALCHSSQPVPQGAIGVGSAFQGWAARAQGLVCTVLVPLDPPPGHTFHLERDAAGLLPGRRSRIRVELQCTCTGQRPPQDLLRILHGSQGQLARAQELGLLHTLGCGHYLDVHRTSCCFHKLLASARAQVPQSHECLRVVPSRHTFKLQLSRGTDSPVLGIFLSTHPAEPQLPLGTAWPECYMVAEAKFQQHVARDSVTLRCLELLARALGDTHFPPHVLKTIVMHLLTTLPLSHWHRRHFLQRLEDIVGHLCHALHRKHLGHFIVGNCKVPAEISLPWDIQTAEPLNLFQQVAEDPAAHTRAMSEF
;
A
#
# COMPACT_ATOMS: atom_id res chain seq x y z
N ILE A 1 16.07 -7.99 9.92
CA ILE A 1 15.98 -9.20 9.06
C ILE A 1 15.14 -8.93 7.82
N VAL A 2 13.84 -8.61 7.96
CA VAL A 2 12.96 -8.32 6.80
C VAL A 2 13.53 -7.21 5.91
N THR A 3 13.99 -6.10 6.49
CA THR A 3 14.62 -5.00 5.74
C THR A 3 15.89 -5.42 5.01
N HIS A 4 16.75 -6.22 5.66
CA HIS A 4 17.99 -6.72 5.05
C HIS A 4 17.70 -7.65 3.87
N LEU A 5 16.76 -8.58 4.06
CA LEU A 5 16.32 -9.50 3.02
C LEU A 5 15.71 -8.76 1.82
N MET A 6 14.87 -7.76 2.09
CA MET A 6 14.28 -6.94 1.02
C MET A 6 15.33 -6.13 0.27
N ASN A 7 16.31 -5.55 0.96
CA ASN A 7 17.41 -4.84 0.31
C ASN A 7 18.23 -5.77 -0.61
N SER A 8 18.53 -6.99 -0.15
CA SER A 8 19.21 -8.00 -0.97
C SER A 8 18.39 -8.38 -2.21
N LEU A 9 17.06 -8.51 -2.06
CA LEU A 9 16.16 -8.77 -3.20
C LEU A 9 16.12 -7.58 -4.17
N THR A 10 16.05 -6.34 -3.68
CA THR A 10 16.10 -5.13 -4.53
C THR A 10 17.38 -5.06 -5.36
N ILE A 11 18.54 -5.42 -4.78
CA ILE A 11 19.81 -5.50 -5.52
C ILE A 11 19.78 -6.60 -6.57
N ALA A 12 19.20 -7.77 -6.27
CA ALA A 12 19.03 -8.84 -7.24
C ALA A 12 18.09 -8.42 -8.39
N PHE A 13 17.03 -7.67 -8.08
CA PHE A 13 16.12 -7.12 -9.08
C PHE A 13 16.83 -6.12 -10.00
N SER A 14 17.56 -5.16 -9.44
CA SER A 14 18.26 -4.16 -10.26
C SER A 14 19.29 -4.80 -11.20
N ARG A 15 19.95 -5.87 -10.76
CA ARG A 15 20.87 -6.64 -11.61
C ARG A 15 20.15 -7.43 -12.70
N ALA A 16 19.02 -8.05 -12.39
CA ALA A 16 18.25 -8.82 -13.37
C ALA A 16 17.58 -7.93 -14.44
N LEU A 17 17.28 -6.68 -14.10
CA LEU A 17 16.52 -5.75 -14.94
C LEU A 17 17.37 -4.70 -15.65
N CYS A 18 18.70 -4.68 -15.47
CA CYS A 18 19.60 -3.62 -15.93
C CYS A 18 19.57 -3.32 -17.44
N HIS A 19 19.07 -4.26 -18.26
CA HIS A 19 18.91 -4.11 -19.71
C HIS A 19 17.48 -4.40 -20.20
N SER A 20 16.54 -4.46 -19.27
CA SER A 20 15.14 -4.78 -19.58
C SER A 20 14.32 -3.52 -19.77
N SER A 21 13.26 -3.60 -20.59
CA SER A 21 12.22 -2.58 -20.67
C SER A 21 11.17 -2.76 -19.57
N GLN A 22 11.50 -3.35 -18.42
CA GLN A 22 10.57 -3.62 -17.33
C GLN A 22 10.70 -2.60 -16.19
N PRO A 23 9.62 -2.34 -15.43
CA PRO A 23 9.66 -1.45 -14.28
C PRO A 23 10.64 -1.97 -13.23
N VAL A 24 11.44 -1.07 -12.65
CA VAL A 24 12.50 -1.43 -11.70
C VAL A 24 11.95 -1.31 -10.27
N PRO A 25 11.94 -2.39 -9.47
CA PRO A 25 11.55 -2.31 -8.06
C PRO A 25 12.52 -1.47 -7.24
N GLN A 26 11.97 -0.55 -6.44
CA GLN A 26 12.73 0.26 -5.48
C GLN A 26 12.91 -0.46 -4.12
N GLY A 27 13.52 0.26 -3.18
CA GLY A 27 13.59 -0.13 -1.77
C GLY A 27 12.19 -0.34 -1.18
N ALA A 28 12.01 -1.48 -0.53
CA ALA A 28 10.71 -1.88 -0.01
C ALA A 28 10.35 -1.09 1.27
N ILE A 29 9.10 -0.60 1.34
CA ILE A 29 8.60 0.22 2.44
C ILE A 29 7.78 -0.65 3.39
N GLY A 30 8.26 -0.82 4.62
CA GLY A 30 7.52 -1.55 5.67
C GLY A 30 6.36 -0.73 6.24
N VAL A 31 5.15 -1.31 6.24
CA VAL A 31 3.92 -0.72 6.75
C VAL A 31 3.12 -1.71 7.60
N GLY A 32 2.22 -1.20 8.43
CA GLY A 32 1.39 -2.01 9.32
C GLY A 32 2.02 -2.31 10.67
N SER A 33 1.32 -3.10 11.49
CA SER A 33 1.59 -3.31 12.92
C SER A 33 3.01 -3.75 13.23
N ALA A 34 3.59 -4.65 12.41
CA ALA A 34 4.95 -5.17 12.58
C ALA A 34 6.04 -4.10 12.48
N PHE A 35 5.85 -3.10 11.60
CA PHE A 35 6.82 -2.02 11.39
C PHE A 35 6.51 -0.78 12.23
N GLN A 36 5.26 -0.64 12.65
CA GLN A 36 4.78 0.48 13.46
C GLN A 36 4.88 0.23 14.97
N GLY A 37 5.36 -0.94 15.38
CA GLY A 37 5.72 -1.23 16.77
C GLY A 37 4.53 -1.51 17.69
N TRP A 38 3.41 -2.01 17.14
CA TRP A 38 2.23 -2.38 17.93
C TRP A 38 1.66 -3.77 17.58
N ALA A 39 2.46 -4.61 16.91
CA ALA A 39 2.07 -6.00 16.67
C ALA A 39 2.04 -6.81 17.97
N ALA A 40 0.91 -7.48 18.21
CA ALA A 40 0.76 -8.41 19.33
C ALA A 40 1.75 -9.58 19.21
N ARG A 41 2.66 -9.75 20.18
CA ARG A 41 3.65 -10.85 20.18
C ARG A 41 3.07 -12.27 20.15
N ALA A 42 1.78 -12.43 20.44
CA ALA A 42 1.11 -13.74 20.54
C ALA A 42 0.35 -14.15 19.27
N GLN A 43 0.14 -13.24 18.32
CA GLN A 43 -0.49 -13.52 17.04
C GLN A 43 0.61 -13.49 15.99
N GLY A 44 0.71 -14.53 15.16
CA GLY A 44 1.74 -14.64 14.12
C GLY A 44 1.97 -13.31 13.40
N LEU A 45 3.23 -12.90 13.30
CA LEU A 45 3.59 -11.56 12.84
C LEU A 45 3.27 -11.38 11.35
N VAL A 46 2.28 -10.55 11.01
CA VAL A 46 2.03 -10.15 9.63
C VAL A 46 2.83 -8.90 9.29
N CYS A 47 3.85 -9.05 8.45
CA CYS A 47 4.63 -7.95 7.92
C CYS A 47 3.99 -7.49 6.61
N THR A 48 3.72 -6.20 6.44
CA THR A 48 3.25 -5.68 5.15
C THR A 48 4.31 -4.78 4.55
N VAL A 49 4.63 -4.97 3.28
CA VAL A 49 5.65 -4.21 2.56
C VAL A 49 5.09 -3.73 1.23
N LEU A 50 5.34 -2.47 0.92
CA LEU A 50 5.03 -1.86 -0.37
C LEU A 50 6.31 -1.77 -1.18
N VAL A 51 6.27 -2.20 -2.44
CA VAL A 51 7.43 -2.13 -3.34
C VAL A 51 7.12 -1.12 -4.43
N PRO A 52 7.65 0.11 -4.34
CA PRO A 52 7.47 1.09 -5.41
C PRO A 52 8.15 0.60 -6.69
N LEU A 53 7.58 0.95 -7.83
CA LEU A 53 8.11 0.61 -9.15
C LEU A 53 8.50 1.91 -9.87
N ASP A 54 9.76 2.00 -10.30
CA ASP A 54 10.20 3.06 -11.19
C ASP A 54 9.87 2.72 -12.64
N PRO A 55 9.51 3.72 -13.46
CA PRO A 55 9.40 3.52 -14.88
C PRO A 55 10.77 3.13 -15.47
N PRO A 56 10.81 2.23 -16.47
CA PRO A 56 12.05 1.92 -17.16
C PRO A 56 12.60 3.16 -17.89
N PRO A 57 13.89 3.19 -18.23
CA PRO A 57 14.48 4.30 -18.98
C PRO A 57 13.67 4.65 -20.24
N GLY A 58 13.47 5.95 -20.48
CA GLY A 58 12.68 6.44 -21.61
C GLY A 58 11.17 6.34 -21.42
N HIS A 59 10.68 5.96 -20.24
CA HIS A 59 9.25 5.93 -19.91
C HIS A 59 8.93 6.83 -18.71
N THR A 60 7.69 7.32 -18.67
CA THR A 60 7.12 8.04 -17.55
C THR A 60 5.79 7.41 -17.17
N PHE A 61 5.54 7.28 -15.87
CA PHE A 61 4.26 6.82 -15.34
C PHE A 61 3.43 8.02 -14.94
N HIS A 62 2.26 8.16 -15.56
CA HIS A 62 1.28 9.19 -15.24
C HIS A 62 0.12 8.54 -14.49
N LEU A 63 -0.12 9.03 -13.28
CA LEU A 63 -1.25 8.59 -12.47
C LEU A 63 -2.50 9.35 -12.92
N GLU A 64 -3.44 8.64 -13.53
CA GLU A 64 -4.77 9.15 -13.86
C GLU A 64 -5.76 8.65 -12.82
N ARG A 65 -6.44 9.56 -12.12
CA ARG A 65 -7.47 9.20 -11.15
C ARG A 65 -8.83 9.26 -11.82
N ASP A 66 -9.70 8.31 -11.52
CA ASP A 66 -11.06 8.36 -12.04
C ASP A 66 -11.78 9.60 -11.46
N ALA A 67 -12.45 10.37 -12.32
CA ALA A 67 -13.17 11.58 -11.92
C ALA A 67 -14.46 11.24 -11.17
N ALA A 68 -14.99 10.03 -11.35
CA ALA A 68 -16.14 9.53 -10.62
C ALA A 68 -15.71 9.04 -9.23
N GLY A 69 -15.82 9.93 -8.24
CA GLY A 69 -15.68 9.61 -6.81
C GLY A 69 -16.77 8.70 -6.24
N LEU A 70 -17.23 7.70 -7.00
CA LEU A 70 -18.24 6.74 -6.57
C LEU A 70 -17.56 5.57 -5.84
N LEU A 71 -17.61 5.62 -4.51
CA LEU A 71 -17.73 4.55 -3.49
C LEU A 71 -17.57 3.06 -3.94
N PRO A 72 -17.09 2.16 -3.06
CA PRO A 72 -15.80 2.14 -2.37
C PRO A 72 -14.63 1.80 -3.30
N GLY A 73 -13.42 2.12 -2.86
CA GLY A 73 -12.20 1.69 -3.54
C GLY A 73 -11.82 2.62 -4.70
N ARG A 74 -11.40 3.85 -4.37
CA ARG A 74 -10.80 4.77 -5.35
C ARG A 74 -9.78 4.03 -6.19
N ARG A 75 -9.98 4.06 -7.51
CA ARG A 75 -9.08 3.42 -8.47
C ARG A 75 -8.40 4.49 -9.31
N SER A 76 -7.11 4.28 -9.50
CA SER A 76 -6.27 5.03 -10.41
C SER A 76 -5.89 4.13 -11.58
N ARG A 77 -5.50 4.73 -12.69
CA ARG A 77 -4.89 4.06 -13.83
C ARG A 77 -3.50 4.64 -14.01
N ILE A 78 -2.55 3.79 -14.36
CA ILE A 78 -1.18 4.23 -14.60
C ILE A 78 -0.96 4.24 -16.09
N ARG A 79 -1.01 5.43 -16.71
CA ARG A 79 -0.69 5.63 -18.12
C ARG A 79 0.82 5.62 -18.28
N VAL A 80 1.31 4.86 -19.24
CA VAL A 80 2.71 4.81 -19.62
C VAL A 80 2.90 5.72 -20.82
N GLU A 81 3.78 6.70 -20.69
CA GLU A 81 4.20 7.55 -21.79
C GLU A 81 5.68 7.37 -22.07
N LEU A 82 6.05 7.56 -23.34
CA LEU A 82 7.43 7.49 -23.77
C LEU A 82 8.05 8.89 -23.71
N GLN A 83 9.14 9.02 -22.97
CA GLN A 83 9.93 10.24 -22.89
C GLN A 83 11.17 10.11 -23.80
N CYS A 84 11.34 11.07 -24.72
CA CYS A 84 12.58 11.21 -25.49
C CYS A 84 13.73 11.47 -24.53
N THR A 85 14.77 10.64 -24.54
CA THR A 85 16.00 10.83 -23.74
C THR A 85 16.95 11.90 -24.31
N CYS A 86 16.42 12.69 -25.23
CA CYS A 86 17.09 13.65 -26.09
C CYS A 86 17.40 14.91 -25.27
N THR A 87 18.51 14.87 -24.52
CA THR A 87 18.90 15.91 -23.59
C THR A 87 19.56 17.09 -24.33
N GLY A 88 18.84 18.21 -24.42
CA GLY A 88 19.43 19.54 -24.20
C GLY A 88 20.45 20.13 -25.17
N GLN A 89 20.80 19.51 -26.30
CA GLN A 89 21.49 20.23 -27.39
C GLN A 89 20.50 20.44 -28.52
N ARG A 90 20.18 21.70 -28.85
CA ARG A 90 19.35 22.08 -30.00
C ARG A 90 20.13 21.76 -31.30
N PRO A 91 19.86 20.66 -32.01
CA PRO A 91 20.36 20.48 -33.36
C PRO A 91 19.37 21.16 -34.32
N PRO A 92 19.74 21.39 -35.59
CA PRO A 92 18.82 21.91 -36.60
C PRO A 92 17.56 21.03 -36.73
N GLN A 93 16.38 21.65 -36.88
CA GLN A 93 15.06 21.00 -36.90
C GLN A 93 14.94 19.82 -37.88
N ASP A 94 15.72 19.83 -38.97
CA ASP A 94 15.68 18.79 -40.01
C ASP A 94 16.39 17.49 -39.61
N LEU A 95 17.42 17.55 -38.75
CA LEU A 95 18.10 16.36 -38.22
C LEU A 95 17.34 15.73 -37.04
N LEU A 96 16.54 16.52 -36.31
CA LEU A 96 15.66 16.04 -35.26
C LEU A 96 14.57 15.11 -35.80
N ARG A 97 13.98 15.37 -36.98
CA ARG A 97 12.95 14.48 -37.56
C ARG A 97 13.47 13.09 -37.96
N ILE A 98 14.73 13.00 -38.39
CA ILE A 98 15.35 11.73 -38.82
C ILE A 98 15.79 10.94 -37.59
N LEU A 99 16.38 11.60 -36.59
CA LEU A 99 16.76 10.98 -35.31
C LEU A 99 15.55 10.61 -34.46
N HIS A 100 14.52 11.46 -34.37
CA HIS A 100 13.24 11.11 -33.74
C HIS A 100 12.40 10.16 -34.59
N GLY A 101 12.64 10.06 -35.89
CA GLY A 101 12.03 9.04 -36.75
C GLY A 101 12.57 7.65 -36.42
N SER A 102 13.90 7.49 -36.34
CA SER A 102 14.56 6.22 -36.01
C SER A 102 14.54 5.88 -34.51
N GLN A 103 14.82 6.84 -33.62
CA GLN A 103 14.61 6.67 -32.18
C GLN A 103 13.13 6.54 -31.85
N GLY A 104 12.22 7.26 -32.51
CA GLY A 104 10.78 7.11 -32.30
C GLY A 104 10.27 5.75 -32.75
N GLN A 105 10.87 5.13 -33.77
CA GLN A 105 10.60 3.73 -34.14
C GLN A 105 11.15 2.74 -33.10
N LEU A 106 12.38 2.95 -32.61
CA LEU A 106 12.99 2.10 -31.58
C LEU A 106 12.26 2.22 -30.23
N ALA A 107 11.84 3.43 -29.90
CA ALA A 107 11.16 3.76 -28.67
C ALA A 107 9.68 3.36 -28.73
N ARG A 108 9.02 3.44 -29.91
CA ARG A 108 7.74 2.75 -30.14
C ARG A 108 7.89 1.23 -30.02
N ALA A 109 8.99 0.64 -30.48
CA ALA A 109 9.24 -0.79 -30.30
C ALA A 109 9.49 -1.16 -28.82
N GLN A 110 10.10 -0.28 -28.03
CA GLN A 110 10.27 -0.45 -26.57
C GLN A 110 8.98 -0.22 -25.79
N GLU A 111 8.18 0.78 -26.15
CA GLU A 111 6.83 1.04 -25.63
C GLU A 111 5.93 -0.16 -25.91
N LEU A 112 5.96 -0.67 -27.15
CA LEU A 112 5.33 -1.93 -27.51
C LEU A 112 5.87 -3.07 -26.65
N GLY A 113 7.16 -3.17 -26.35
CA GLY A 113 7.71 -4.24 -25.49
C GLY A 113 7.19 -4.22 -24.06
N LEU A 114 7.17 -3.06 -23.40
CA LEU A 114 6.64 -2.90 -22.03
C LEU A 114 5.13 -3.09 -22.01
N LEU A 115 4.37 -2.41 -22.89
CA LEU A 115 2.90 -2.47 -22.90
C LEU A 115 2.37 -3.79 -23.46
N HIS A 116 3.07 -4.45 -24.38
CA HIS A 116 2.74 -5.81 -24.81
C HIS A 116 2.86 -6.80 -23.65
N THR A 117 3.86 -6.61 -22.79
CA THR A 117 4.13 -7.53 -21.68
C THR A 117 3.29 -7.22 -20.44
N LEU A 118 3.20 -5.96 -20.03
CA LEU A 118 2.63 -5.51 -18.75
C LEU A 118 1.40 -4.62 -18.91
N GLY A 119 1.14 -4.13 -20.12
CA GLY A 119 0.07 -3.18 -20.38
C GLY A 119 -1.21 -3.80 -20.93
N CYS A 120 -2.25 -2.96 -20.97
CA CYS A 120 -3.47 -3.12 -21.73
C CYS A 120 -3.80 -1.75 -22.36
N GLY A 121 -3.55 -1.61 -23.66
CA GLY A 121 -3.48 -0.29 -24.30
C GLY A 121 -2.29 0.52 -23.76
N HIS A 122 -2.49 1.78 -23.42
CA HIS A 122 -1.46 2.68 -22.85
C HIS A 122 -1.34 2.59 -21.32
N TYR A 123 -2.02 1.65 -20.68
CA TYR A 123 -2.10 1.55 -19.22
C TYR A 123 -1.43 0.28 -18.71
N LEU A 124 -0.82 0.35 -17.52
CA LEU A 124 -0.33 -0.84 -16.84
C LEU A 124 -1.50 -1.70 -16.35
N ASP A 125 -1.45 -2.99 -16.67
CA ASP A 125 -2.38 -3.99 -16.19
C ASP A 125 -1.89 -4.57 -14.85
N VAL A 126 -2.76 -4.57 -13.85
CA VAL A 126 -2.47 -5.02 -12.48
C VAL A 126 -2.03 -6.47 -12.48
N HIS A 127 -2.72 -7.34 -13.21
CA HIS A 127 -2.45 -8.77 -13.21
C HIS A 127 -1.16 -9.10 -13.96
N ARG A 128 -0.93 -8.51 -15.14
CA ARG A 128 0.32 -8.72 -15.90
C ARG A 128 1.53 -8.20 -15.15
N THR A 129 1.43 -7.02 -14.56
CA THR A 129 2.50 -6.44 -13.70
C THR A 129 2.78 -7.34 -12.52
N SER A 130 1.71 -7.86 -11.89
CA SER A 130 1.83 -8.82 -10.81
C SER A 130 2.54 -10.11 -11.27
N CYS A 131 2.06 -10.77 -12.32
CA CYS A 131 2.69 -11.99 -12.82
C CYS A 131 4.16 -11.80 -13.19
N CYS A 132 4.52 -10.64 -13.73
CA CYS A 132 5.92 -10.31 -14.01
C CYS A 132 6.76 -10.22 -12.74
N PHE A 133 6.26 -9.53 -11.72
CA PHE A 133 6.94 -9.45 -10.43
C PHE A 133 7.10 -10.82 -9.76
N HIS A 134 6.11 -11.72 -9.89
CA HIS A 134 6.23 -13.10 -9.40
C HIS A 134 7.40 -13.85 -10.05
N LYS A 135 7.54 -13.73 -11.38
CA LYS A 135 8.65 -14.36 -12.13
C LYS A 135 9.98 -13.77 -11.72
N LEU A 136 10.06 -12.44 -11.61
CA LEU A 136 11.26 -11.73 -11.18
C LEU A 136 11.68 -12.14 -9.76
N LEU A 137 10.73 -12.25 -8.84
CA LEU A 137 10.98 -12.71 -7.47
C LEU A 137 11.48 -14.15 -7.44
N ALA A 138 10.92 -15.04 -8.25
CA ALA A 138 11.41 -16.41 -8.36
C ALA A 138 12.86 -16.45 -8.88
N SER A 139 13.20 -15.65 -9.88
CA SER A 139 14.56 -15.53 -10.42
C SER A 139 15.55 -14.89 -9.43
N ALA A 140 15.14 -13.85 -8.71
CA ALA A 140 15.97 -13.20 -7.70
C ALA A 140 16.20 -14.11 -6.49
N ARG A 141 15.21 -14.92 -6.11
CA ARG A 141 15.32 -15.90 -5.03
C ARG A 141 16.49 -16.85 -5.25
N ALA A 142 16.65 -17.35 -6.48
CA ALA A 142 17.76 -18.22 -6.88
C ALA A 142 19.15 -17.58 -6.68
N GLN A 143 19.24 -16.24 -6.64
CA GLN A 143 20.48 -15.49 -6.44
C GLN A 143 20.73 -15.10 -4.98
N VAL A 144 19.75 -15.30 -4.08
CA VAL A 144 19.84 -14.93 -2.67
C VAL A 144 19.69 -16.20 -1.82
N PRO A 145 20.77 -16.92 -1.50
CA PRO A 145 20.71 -18.21 -0.79
C PRO A 145 19.89 -18.17 0.51
N GLN A 146 20.03 -17.09 1.29
CA GLN A 146 19.29 -16.86 2.53
C GLN A 146 17.76 -16.86 2.34
N SER A 147 17.28 -16.51 1.14
CA SER A 147 15.84 -16.48 0.81
C SER A 147 15.24 -17.88 0.62
N HIS A 148 16.05 -18.91 0.37
CA HIS A 148 15.55 -20.27 0.13
C HIS A 148 15.00 -20.91 1.40
N GLU A 149 15.69 -20.72 2.52
CA GLU A 149 15.33 -21.29 3.82
C GLU A 149 14.23 -20.50 4.52
N CYS A 150 14.17 -19.19 4.26
CA CYS A 150 13.29 -18.31 5.01
C CYS A 150 12.05 -17.88 4.25
N LEU A 151 11.96 -17.86 2.91
CA LEU A 151 10.77 -17.36 2.20
C LEU A 151 9.96 -18.48 1.55
N ARG A 152 8.64 -18.40 1.60
CA ARG A 152 7.73 -19.25 0.83
C ARG A 152 6.75 -18.34 0.10
N VAL A 153 6.70 -18.42 -1.22
CA VAL A 153 5.73 -17.66 -2.02
C VAL A 153 4.37 -18.33 -1.86
N VAL A 154 3.39 -17.59 -1.36
CA VAL A 154 2.00 -18.01 -1.25
C VAL A 154 1.25 -17.44 -2.45
N PRO A 155 0.65 -18.29 -3.30
CA PRO A 155 -0.08 -17.81 -4.46
C PRO A 155 -1.28 -16.98 -4.00
N SER A 156 -1.41 -15.77 -4.55
CA SER A 156 -2.59 -14.93 -4.39
C SER A 156 -2.85 -14.20 -5.70
N ARG A 157 -4.14 -14.04 -6.02
CA ARG A 157 -4.59 -13.51 -7.32
C ARG A 157 -4.38 -11.99 -7.45
N HIS A 158 -4.28 -11.30 -6.32
CA HIS A 158 -4.30 -9.83 -6.26
C HIS A 158 -3.24 -9.23 -5.34
N THR A 159 -2.57 -10.05 -4.53
CA THR A 159 -1.54 -9.61 -3.57
C THR A 159 -0.37 -10.58 -3.62
N PHE A 160 0.83 -10.13 -3.28
CA PHE A 160 1.98 -11.02 -3.16
C PHE A 160 2.10 -11.40 -1.71
N LYS A 161 1.90 -12.66 -1.36
CA LYS A 161 2.13 -13.11 0.01
C LYS A 161 3.38 -13.96 0.03
N LEU A 162 4.29 -13.61 0.91
CA LEU A 162 5.52 -14.32 1.20
C LEU A 162 5.45 -14.76 2.65
N GLN A 163 5.47 -16.05 2.93
CA GLN A 163 5.59 -16.53 4.29
C GLN A 163 7.07 -16.62 4.64
N LEU A 164 7.48 -15.95 5.72
CA LEU A 164 8.82 -16.05 6.27
C LEU A 164 8.86 -17.18 7.31
N SER A 165 9.43 -18.34 6.97
CA SER A 165 9.60 -19.45 7.90
C SER A 165 10.80 -19.22 8.81
N ARG A 166 10.54 -18.91 10.09
CA ARG A 166 11.58 -18.93 11.12
C ARG A 166 10.99 -19.25 12.51
N GLY A 167 11.11 -20.51 12.92
CA GLY A 167 10.62 -20.99 14.23
C GLY A 167 9.12 -21.35 14.24
N THR A 168 8.58 -21.61 15.43
CA THR A 168 7.18 -22.02 15.66
C THR A 168 6.16 -20.98 15.19
N ASP A 169 6.52 -19.69 15.20
CA ASP A 169 5.72 -18.59 14.65
C ASP A 169 6.37 -18.04 13.37
N SER A 170 5.86 -18.47 12.22
CA SER A 170 6.37 -18.01 10.91
C SER A 170 5.66 -16.71 10.47
N PRO A 171 6.35 -15.55 10.42
CA PRO A 171 5.74 -14.32 9.94
C PRO A 171 5.20 -14.44 8.52
N VAL A 172 4.09 -13.77 8.20
CA VAL A 172 3.61 -13.65 6.82
C VAL A 172 3.89 -12.24 6.32
N LEU A 173 4.81 -12.12 5.36
CA LEU A 173 5.15 -10.92 4.62
C LEU A 173 4.22 -10.72 3.40
N GLY A 174 3.28 -9.78 3.46
CA GLY A 174 2.52 -9.33 2.28
C GLY A 174 3.27 -8.25 1.51
N ILE A 175 3.70 -8.53 0.28
CA ILE A 175 4.08 -7.49 -0.69
C ILE A 175 2.83 -7.00 -1.41
N PHE A 176 2.59 -5.69 -1.39
CA PHE A 176 1.49 -5.07 -2.11
C PHE A 176 2.04 -4.20 -3.23
N LEU A 177 1.70 -4.54 -4.46
CA LEU A 177 1.83 -3.68 -5.62
C LEU A 177 0.48 -2.98 -5.75
N SER A 178 0.23 -1.99 -4.88
CA SER A 178 -1.00 -1.18 -4.81
C SER A 178 -2.31 -1.95 -5.07
N THR A 179 -2.64 -2.89 -4.17
CA THR A 179 -3.96 -3.53 -4.09
C THR A 179 -4.50 -3.45 -2.66
N HIS A 180 -5.74 -2.98 -2.45
CA HIS A 180 -6.37 -3.06 -1.14
C HIS A 180 -6.78 -4.52 -0.84
N PRO A 181 -6.59 -5.05 0.39
CA PRO A 181 -6.84 -6.46 0.69
C PRO A 181 -8.32 -6.87 0.75
N ALA A 182 -9.27 -5.93 0.68
CA ALA A 182 -10.68 -6.19 1.04
C ALA A 182 -11.70 -6.25 -0.11
N GLU A 183 -11.31 -6.10 -1.38
CA GLU A 183 -12.26 -6.21 -2.50
C GLU A 183 -12.07 -7.52 -3.28
N PRO A 184 -12.95 -8.51 -3.07
CA PRO A 184 -13.14 -9.56 -4.04
C PRO A 184 -14.07 -9.06 -5.15
N GLN A 185 -13.90 -9.60 -6.36
CA GLN A 185 -14.93 -9.81 -7.39
C GLN A 185 -14.88 -9.01 -8.71
N LEU A 186 -14.00 -8.03 -8.92
CA LEU A 186 -13.85 -7.42 -10.26
C LEU A 186 -12.45 -7.66 -10.86
N PRO A 187 -12.32 -8.04 -12.14
CA PRO A 187 -11.02 -8.00 -12.82
C PRO A 187 -10.49 -6.58 -12.78
N LEU A 188 -9.44 -6.38 -11.98
CA LEU A 188 -8.79 -5.08 -11.79
C LEU A 188 -8.29 -4.50 -13.12
N GLY A 189 -7.89 -5.34 -14.09
CA GLY A 189 -7.46 -4.87 -15.41
C GLY A 189 -6.43 -3.75 -15.28
N THR A 190 -6.78 -2.56 -15.77
CA THR A 190 -5.97 -1.33 -15.68
C THR A 190 -6.30 -0.42 -14.47
N ALA A 191 -7.26 -0.83 -13.64
CA ALA A 191 -7.71 -0.12 -12.46
C ALA A 191 -6.95 -0.57 -11.20
N TRP A 192 -6.03 0.27 -10.75
CA TRP A 192 -5.20 0.12 -9.56
C TRP A 192 -5.89 0.75 -8.35
N PRO A 193 -6.21 0.03 -7.28
CA PRO A 193 -6.82 0.62 -6.10
C PRO A 193 -5.78 1.44 -5.33
N GLU A 194 -6.22 2.56 -4.79
CA GLU A 194 -5.35 3.45 -4.01
C GLU A 194 -5.04 2.84 -2.62
N CYS A 195 -3.84 3.10 -2.13
CA CYS A 195 -3.38 2.62 -0.82
C CYS A 195 -2.74 3.78 -0.05
N TYR A 196 -3.24 4.05 1.15
CA TYR A 196 -2.77 5.17 1.98
C TYR A 196 -1.93 4.72 3.19
N MET A 197 -1.54 3.44 3.27
CA MET A 197 -0.77 2.90 4.39
C MET A 197 0.54 3.65 4.65
N VAL A 198 1.19 4.18 3.60
CA VAL A 198 2.40 5.01 3.74
C VAL A 198 2.08 6.35 4.40
N ALA A 199 1.00 7.00 3.98
CA ALA A 199 0.57 8.27 4.57
C ALA A 199 0.17 8.10 6.03
N GLU A 200 -0.53 7.01 6.36
CA GLU A 200 -0.85 6.66 7.75
C GLU A 200 0.41 6.39 8.58
N ALA A 201 1.40 5.68 8.01
CA ALA A 201 2.66 5.42 8.70
C ALA A 201 3.43 6.72 8.96
N LYS A 202 3.47 7.64 7.99
CA LYS A 202 4.06 8.98 8.17
C LYS A 202 3.33 9.77 9.25
N PHE A 203 2.00 9.75 9.26
CA PHE A 203 1.19 10.42 10.30
C PHE A 203 1.53 9.91 11.69
N GLN A 204 1.53 8.59 11.86
CA GLN A 204 1.84 7.99 13.15
C GLN A 204 3.27 8.33 13.59
N GLN A 205 4.24 8.31 12.67
CA GLN A 205 5.61 8.73 12.95
C GLN A 205 5.73 10.21 13.36
N HIS A 206 4.85 11.07 12.84
CA HIS A 206 4.83 12.50 13.10
C HIS A 206 4.14 12.85 14.43
N VAL A 207 2.99 12.23 14.71
CA VAL A 207 2.09 12.62 15.82
C VAL A 207 2.18 11.69 17.03
N ALA A 208 2.48 10.41 16.82
CA ALA A 208 2.38 9.38 17.85
C ALA A 208 3.62 8.48 17.90
N ARG A 209 4.64 8.98 18.62
CA ARG A 209 5.82 8.18 19.05
C ARG A 209 5.78 7.82 20.52
N ASP A 210 4.71 8.17 21.23
CA ASP A 210 4.61 7.85 22.65
C ASP A 210 4.27 6.38 22.89
N SER A 211 4.69 5.90 24.06
CA SER A 211 4.45 4.52 24.49
C SER A 211 2.98 4.24 24.79
N VAL A 212 2.15 5.27 24.98
CA VAL A 212 0.74 5.15 25.37
C VAL A 212 -0.08 4.71 24.17
N THR A 213 0.07 5.41 23.05
CA THR A 213 -0.66 5.13 21.80
C THR A 213 -0.40 3.71 21.32
N LEU A 214 0.89 3.32 21.27
CA LEU A 214 1.30 1.97 20.87
C LEU A 214 0.74 0.91 21.82
N ARG A 215 0.81 1.14 23.13
CA ARG A 215 0.32 0.19 24.13
C ARG A 215 -1.20 0.04 24.12
N CYS A 216 -1.94 1.11 23.82
CA CYS A 216 -3.39 1.03 23.60
C CYS A 216 -3.71 0.15 22.39
N LEU A 217 -3.03 0.37 21.26
CA LEU A 217 -3.21 -0.44 20.05
C LEU A 217 -2.83 -1.90 20.29
N GLU A 218 -1.71 -2.18 20.96
CA GLU A 218 -1.27 -3.53 21.28
C GLU A 218 -2.29 -4.28 22.15
N LEU A 219 -2.79 -3.64 23.22
CA LEU A 219 -3.75 -4.28 24.12
C LEU A 219 -5.09 -4.52 23.42
N LEU A 220 -5.61 -3.55 22.69
CA LEU A 220 -6.90 -3.69 22.01
C LEU A 220 -6.82 -4.66 20.84
N ALA A 221 -5.74 -4.66 20.06
CA ALA A 221 -5.54 -5.64 18.99
C ALA A 221 -5.40 -7.08 19.55
N ARG A 222 -4.85 -7.23 20.75
CA ARG A 222 -4.87 -8.52 21.46
C ARG A 222 -6.25 -8.90 21.94
N ALA A 223 -6.97 -7.98 22.58
CA ALA A 223 -8.29 -8.24 23.16
C ALA A 223 -9.34 -8.53 22.08
N LEU A 224 -9.26 -7.83 20.95
CA LEU A 224 -10.17 -7.95 19.81
C LEU A 224 -9.66 -8.87 18.71
N GLY A 225 -8.52 -9.55 18.93
CA GLY A 225 -7.88 -10.37 17.91
C GLY A 225 -8.69 -11.56 17.41
N ASP A 226 -9.62 -12.04 18.23
CA ASP A 226 -10.55 -13.13 17.89
C ASP A 226 -11.89 -12.61 17.33
N THR A 227 -12.10 -11.29 17.29
CA THR A 227 -13.30 -10.66 16.74
C THR A 227 -13.15 -10.38 15.24
N HIS A 228 -14.26 -10.13 14.54
CA HIS A 228 -14.21 -9.70 13.15
C HIS A 228 -13.66 -8.29 12.92
N PHE A 229 -13.19 -7.58 13.96
CA PHE A 229 -12.59 -6.25 13.80
C PHE A 229 -11.12 -6.34 13.39
N PRO A 230 -10.78 -5.99 12.14
CA PRO A 230 -9.40 -6.04 11.72
C PRO A 230 -8.61 -4.93 12.44
N PRO A 231 -7.35 -5.18 12.84
CA PRO A 231 -6.56 -4.23 13.64
C PRO A 231 -6.38 -2.82 13.03
N HIS A 232 -6.59 -2.67 11.72
CA HIS A 232 -6.57 -1.37 11.04
C HIS A 232 -7.72 -0.44 11.46
N VAL A 233 -8.87 -0.98 11.92
CA VAL A 233 -10.00 -0.20 12.44
C VAL A 233 -9.58 0.54 13.71
N LEU A 234 -8.96 -0.17 14.65
CA LEU A 234 -8.44 0.41 15.90
C LEU A 234 -7.39 1.49 15.62
N LYS A 235 -6.48 1.22 14.69
CA LYS A 235 -5.50 2.21 14.23
C LYS A 235 -6.18 3.47 13.70
N THR A 236 -7.20 3.32 12.85
CA THR A 236 -7.95 4.45 12.28
C THR A 236 -8.59 5.31 13.38
N ILE A 237 -9.23 4.68 14.37
CA ILE A 237 -9.83 5.36 15.51
C ILE A 237 -8.78 6.13 16.31
N VAL A 238 -7.66 5.50 16.64
CA VAL A 238 -6.56 6.14 17.35
C VAL A 238 -6.03 7.35 16.58
N MET A 239 -5.85 7.24 15.26
CA MET A 239 -5.42 8.36 14.43
C MET A 239 -6.44 9.51 14.45
N HIS A 240 -7.75 9.23 14.38
CA HIS A 240 -8.78 10.26 14.55
C HIS A 240 -8.68 10.94 15.92
N LEU A 241 -8.56 10.16 16.99
CA LEU A 241 -8.42 10.68 18.36
C LEU A 241 -7.17 11.55 18.53
N LEU A 242 -6.05 11.20 17.89
CA LEU A 242 -4.82 12.00 17.89
C LEU A 242 -5.00 13.38 17.23
N THR A 243 -6.00 13.55 16.36
CA THR A 243 -6.33 14.85 15.75
C THR A 243 -7.38 15.66 16.50
N THR A 244 -8.10 15.03 17.44
CA THR A 244 -9.16 15.70 18.21
C THR A 244 -8.74 16.04 19.63
N LEU A 245 -7.78 15.32 20.18
CA LEU A 245 -7.32 15.48 21.56
C LEU A 245 -5.91 16.09 21.61
N PRO A 246 -5.63 16.98 22.57
CA PRO A 246 -4.29 17.48 22.78
C PRO A 246 -3.27 16.36 23.05
N LEU A 247 -2.06 16.49 22.51
CA LEU A 247 -0.98 15.51 22.73
C LEU A 247 -0.62 15.33 24.22
N SER A 248 -0.84 16.35 25.05
CA SER A 248 -0.67 16.26 26.51
C SER A 248 -1.61 15.24 27.17
N HIS A 249 -2.71 14.85 26.51
CA HIS A 249 -3.64 13.82 26.98
C HIS A 249 -3.18 12.40 26.61
N TRP A 250 -2.17 12.24 25.76
CA TRP A 250 -1.57 10.95 25.41
C TRP A 250 -0.41 10.60 26.36
N HIS A 251 -0.59 10.89 27.65
CA HIS A 251 0.37 10.58 28.71
C HIS A 251 -0.07 9.35 29.50
N ARG A 252 0.90 8.63 30.10
CA ARG A 252 0.67 7.39 30.88
C ARG A 252 -0.44 7.52 31.93
N ARG A 253 -0.60 8.71 32.51
CA ARG A 253 -1.63 9.02 33.53
C ARG A 253 -3.07 8.93 33.00
N HIS A 254 -3.28 9.11 31.69
CA HIS A 254 -4.57 9.05 31.03
C HIS A 254 -4.79 7.73 30.29
N PHE A 255 -3.92 6.73 30.48
CA PHE A 255 -3.93 5.50 29.70
C PHE A 255 -5.27 4.77 29.68
N LEU A 256 -5.91 4.58 30.84
CA LEU A 256 -7.23 3.94 30.92
C LEU A 256 -8.30 4.77 30.21
N GLN A 257 -8.28 6.09 30.39
CA GLN A 257 -9.19 7.00 29.69
C GLN A 257 -8.99 6.95 28.16
N ARG A 258 -7.74 6.75 27.67
CA ARG A 258 -7.49 6.57 26.23
C ARG A 258 -8.10 5.26 25.72
N LEU A 259 -8.02 4.17 26.49
CA LEU A 259 -8.67 2.91 26.15
C LEU A 259 -10.20 3.07 26.08
N GLU A 260 -10.79 3.70 27.10
CA GLU A 260 -12.23 4.01 27.14
C GLU A 260 -12.65 4.87 25.93
N ASP A 261 -11.89 5.90 25.60
CA ASP A 261 -12.18 6.76 24.44
C ASP A 261 -12.11 5.98 23.11
N ILE A 262 -11.15 5.06 22.95
CA ILE A 262 -11.03 4.23 21.74
C ILE A 262 -12.22 3.26 21.63
N VAL A 263 -12.55 2.56 22.71
CA VAL A 263 -13.67 1.62 22.78
C VAL A 263 -15.01 2.35 22.58
N GLY A 264 -15.19 3.50 23.22
CA GLY A 264 -16.37 4.36 23.06
C GLY A 264 -16.51 4.88 21.63
N HIS A 265 -15.40 5.29 20.99
CA HIS A 265 -15.42 5.70 19.58
C HIS A 265 -15.80 4.52 18.67
N LEU A 266 -15.25 3.32 18.89
CA LEU A 266 -15.63 2.12 18.14
C LEU A 266 -17.12 1.83 18.28
N CYS A 267 -17.64 1.85 19.51
CA CYS A 267 -19.06 1.68 19.81
C CYS A 267 -19.92 2.70 19.05
N HIS A 268 -19.56 3.99 19.12
CA HIS A 268 -20.28 5.05 18.40
C HIS A 268 -20.25 4.85 16.88
N ALA A 269 -19.09 4.49 16.33
CA ALA A 269 -18.93 4.20 14.91
C ALA A 269 -19.78 3.02 14.45
N LEU A 270 -19.90 1.96 15.27
CA LEU A 270 -20.75 0.80 14.99
C LEU A 270 -22.24 1.14 15.03
N HIS A 271 -22.68 1.92 16.03
CA HIS A 271 -24.06 2.40 16.10
C HIS A 271 -24.43 3.25 14.89
N ARG A 272 -23.51 4.12 14.44
CA ARG A 272 -23.69 4.94 13.24
C ARG A 272 -23.44 4.19 11.93
N LYS A 273 -22.96 2.94 12.00
CA LYS A 273 -22.51 2.15 10.85
C LYS A 273 -21.51 2.90 9.98
N HIS A 274 -20.71 3.76 10.59
CA HIS A 274 -19.84 4.69 9.89
C HIS A 274 -18.53 4.92 10.62
N LEU A 275 -17.43 4.60 9.96
CA LEU A 275 -16.07 4.96 10.34
C LEU A 275 -15.34 5.48 9.11
N GLY A 276 -15.11 6.79 9.04
CA GLY A 276 -14.38 7.39 7.92
C GLY A 276 -12.91 6.99 7.90
N HIS A 277 -12.37 6.68 6.73
CA HIS A 277 -10.94 6.45 6.52
C HIS A 277 -10.14 7.67 7.00
N PHE A 278 -9.04 7.46 7.70
CA PHE A 278 -8.31 8.56 8.34
C PHE A 278 -7.67 9.55 7.35
N ILE A 279 -7.06 9.06 6.26
CA ILE A 279 -6.34 9.90 5.28
C ILE A 279 -7.25 10.62 4.29
N VAL A 280 -8.33 9.98 3.85
CA VAL A 280 -9.20 10.48 2.78
C VAL A 280 -10.22 11.46 3.36
N GLY A 281 -10.32 12.65 2.80
CA GLY A 281 -11.29 13.66 3.24
C GLY A 281 -10.98 14.30 4.58
N ASN A 282 -9.75 14.15 5.08
CA ASN A 282 -9.36 14.66 6.39
C ASN A 282 -8.38 15.82 6.26
N CYS A 283 -8.89 17.04 6.43
CA CYS A 283 -8.09 18.27 6.42
C CYS A 283 -7.20 18.44 7.65
N LYS A 284 -7.31 17.58 8.67
CA LYS A 284 -6.47 17.62 9.88
C LYS A 284 -5.16 16.84 9.73
N VAL A 285 -4.95 16.19 8.59
CA VAL A 285 -3.67 15.54 8.31
C VAL A 285 -2.59 16.62 8.12
N PRO A 286 -1.44 16.53 8.81
CA PRO A 286 -0.37 17.53 8.69
C PRO A 286 0.14 17.69 7.26
N ALA A 287 0.48 18.93 6.89
CA ALA A 287 0.92 19.29 5.54
C ALA A 287 2.21 18.56 5.12
N GLU A 288 3.05 18.14 6.07
CA GLU A 288 4.30 17.41 5.86
C GLU A 288 4.10 16.03 5.22
N ILE A 289 2.88 15.50 5.24
CA ILE A 289 2.54 14.20 4.64
C ILE A 289 2.31 14.33 3.12
N SER A 290 2.21 15.57 2.61
CA SER A 290 2.12 15.92 1.18
C SER A 290 1.05 15.13 0.44
N LEU A 291 -0.21 15.26 0.87
CA LEU A 291 -1.34 14.62 0.21
C LEU A 291 -1.85 15.46 -0.98
N PRO A 292 -2.21 14.84 -2.11
CA PRO A 292 -2.88 15.54 -3.21
C PRO A 292 -4.19 16.19 -2.76
N TRP A 293 -4.52 17.36 -3.34
CA TRP A 293 -5.70 18.14 -2.98
C TRP A 293 -7.01 17.34 -3.06
N ASP A 294 -7.19 16.58 -4.13
CA ASP A 294 -8.34 15.72 -4.37
C ASP A 294 -8.51 14.57 -3.36
N ILE A 295 -7.47 14.25 -2.60
CA ILE A 295 -7.55 13.30 -1.47
C ILE A 295 -7.98 14.02 -0.21
N GLN A 296 -7.48 15.24 0.02
CA GLN A 296 -7.81 16.03 1.21
C GLN A 296 -9.27 16.48 1.21
N THR A 297 -9.85 16.78 0.04
CA THR A 297 -11.23 17.26 -0.10
C THR A 297 -12.23 16.18 -0.51
N ALA A 298 -11.80 14.93 -0.63
CA ALA A 298 -12.70 13.82 -0.94
C ALA A 298 -13.71 13.59 0.19
N GLU A 299 -14.81 12.91 -0.11
CA GLU A 299 -15.64 12.34 0.95
C GLU A 299 -14.86 11.19 1.64
N PRO A 300 -14.79 11.16 2.98
CA PRO A 300 -14.12 10.09 3.70
C PRO A 300 -14.75 8.73 3.39
N LEU A 301 -13.93 7.78 2.92
CA LEU A 301 -14.37 6.42 2.64
C LEU A 301 -14.87 5.74 3.93
N ASN A 302 -16.11 5.25 3.94
CA ASN A 302 -16.63 4.53 5.10
C ASN A 302 -16.05 3.11 5.19
N LEU A 303 -15.18 2.88 6.17
CA LEU A 303 -14.62 1.55 6.47
C LEU A 303 -15.67 0.55 6.96
N PHE A 304 -16.82 1.04 7.44
CA PHE A 304 -17.96 0.22 7.87
C PHE A 304 -19.03 0.10 6.79
N GLN A 305 -18.69 0.26 5.52
CA GLN A 305 -19.66 0.14 4.43
C GLN A 305 -20.39 -1.21 4.42
N GLN A 306 -19.70 -2.33 4.61
CA GLN A 306 -20.35 -3.65 4.71
C GLN A 306 -21.29 -3.76 5.92
N VAL A 307 -20.93 -3.12 7.03
CA VAL A 307 -21.77 -3.04 8.25
C VAL A 307 -22.99 -2.14 8.01
N ALA A 308 -22.86 -1.11 7.16
CA ALA A 308 -23.96 -0.25 6.76
C ALA A 308 -24.96 -0.96 5.84
N GLU A 309 -24.45 -1.78 4.92
CA GLU A 309 -25.22 -2.45 3.86
C GLU A 309 -25.85 -3.78 4.31
N ASP A 310 -25.20 -4.54 5.19
CA ASP A 310 -25.69 -5.85 5.66
C ASP A 310 -26.17 -5.82 7.13
N PRO A 311 -27.48 -5.93 7.40
CA PRO A 311 -28.03 -6.02 8.76
C PRO A 311 -27.49 -7.19 9.59
N ALA A 312 -27.13 -8.31 8.95
CA ALA A 312 -26.55 -9.46 9.65
C ALA A 312 -25.09 -9.22 10.02
N ALA A 313 -24.31 -8.55 9.16
CA ALA A 313 -22.97 -8.07 9.52
C ALA A 313 -23.02 -7.07 10.67
N HIS A 314 -23.98 -6.15 10.68
CA HIS A 314 -24.17 -5.20 11.79
C HIS A 314 -24.55 -5.90 13.10
N THR A 315 -25.49 -6.83 13.06
CA THR A 315 -25.92 -7.57 14.26
C THR A 315 -24.77 -8.39 14.84
N ARG A 316 -23.97 -9.06 13.99
CA ARG A 316 -22.77 -9.79 14.41
C ARG A 316 -21.72 -8.86 15.03
N ALA A 317 -21.38 -7.77 14.36
CA ALA A 317 -20.43 -6.78 14.85
C ALA A 317 -20.84 -6.16 16.19
N MET A 318 -22.14 -5.96 16.41
CA MET A 318 -22.68 -5.48 17.69
C MET A 318 -22.70 -6.55 18.79
N SER A 319 -22.80 -7.84 18.45
CA SER A 319 -22.80 -8.94 19.43
C SER A 319 -21.41 -9.37 19.89
N GLU A 320 -20.39 -9.10 19.07
CA GLU A 320 -18.98 -9.43 19.35
C GLU A 320 -18.24 -8.33 20.11
N PHE A 321 -18.84 -7.14 20.20
CA PHE A 321 -18.33 -5.99 20.95
C PHE A 321 -18.93 -5.97 22.35
#